data_AF-A0A6C0K909-F1
#
_entry.id   AF-A0A6C0K909-F1
#
_cell.length_a   1.000
_cell.length_b   1.000
_cell.length_c   1.000
_cell.angle_alpha   90.00
_cell.angle_beta   90.00
_cell.angle_gamma   90.00
#
_symmetry.space_group_name_H-M   'P 1'
#
loop_
_entity.id
_entity.type
_entity.pdbx_description
1 polymer ?
#
loop_
_entity_poly.entity_id
_entity_poly.type
_entity_poly.pdbx_seq_one_letter_code
_entity_poly.pdbx_strand_id
1 'polypeptide(L)'
;MKKFSEHLPKTLDGYIKLLFIVILFGWNLVEGAVYENAYPLAMIHVYPLAIWRIMLLVLIVLASDWSAHVTLLLIYMVFFYIMDLEVTIEKWSLADLQKK
;
A
#
# COMPACT_ATOMS: atom_id res chain seq x y z
N MET A 1 -3.28 34.33 -0.46
CA MET A 1 -2.87 33.34 0.57
C MET A 1 -3.98 32.96 1.57
N LYS A 2 -4.88 33.86 2.00
CA LYS A 2 -5.98 33.51 2.95
C LYS A 2 -6.91 32.37 2.49
N LYS A 3 -7.16 32.24 1.18
CA LYS A 3 -8.10 31.25 0.63
C LYS A 3 -7.63 29.78 0.78
N PHE A 4 -6.33 29.55 0.93
CA PHE A 4 -5.78 28.19 1.06
C PHE A 4 -5.88 27.66 2.50
N SER A 5 -5.76 28.54 3.50
CA SER A 5 -5.84 28.14 4.92
C SER A 5 -7.26 27.75 5.35
N GLU A 6 -8.29 28.09 4.56
CA GLU A 6 -9.67 27.70 4.85
C GLU A 6 -9.93 26.21 4.60
N HIS A 7 -9.13 25.57 3.74
CA HIS A 7 -9.26 24.14 3.41
C HIS A 7 -8.31 23.25 4.21
N LEU A 8 -7.42 23.86 5.01
CA LEU A 8 -6.55 23.12 5.92
C LEU A 8 -7.38 22.58 7.10
N PRO A 9 -7.14 21.33 7.52
CA PRO A 9 -7.78 20.77 8.68
C PRO A 9 -7.46 21.61 9.92
N LYS A 10 -8.49 21.86 10.74
CA LYS A 10 -8.36 22.63 11.98
C LYS A 10 -8.16 21.74 13.21
N THR A 11 -8.26 20.42 13.05
CA THR A 11 -8.14 19.42 14.11
C THR A 11 -6.86 18.61 13.95
N LEU A 12 -6.31 18.13 15.07
CA LEU A 12 -5.14 17.23 15.06
C LEU A 12 -5.38 15.99 14.21
N ASP A 13 -6.55 15.36 14.35
CA ASP A 13 -6.97 14.22 13.53
C ASP A 13 -6.95 14.55 12.03
N GLY A 14 -7.40 15.74 11.64
CA GLY A 14 -7.37 16.17 10.25
C GLY A 14 -5.94 16.33 9.71
N TYR A 15 -5.00 16.85 10.52
CA TYR A 15 -3.58 16.90 10.12
C TYR A 15 -2.97 15.52 9.97
N ILE A 16 -3.31 14.58 10.87
CA ILE A 16 -2.84 13.19 10.79
C ILE A 16 -3.38 12.54 9.50
N LYS A 17 -4.67 12.70 9.20
CA LYS A 17 -5.27 12.21 7.94
C LYS A 17 -4.58 12.78 6.72
N LEU A 18 -4.30 14.08 6.70
CA LEU A 18 -3.59 14.72 5.59
C LEU A 18 -2.17 14.15 5.43
N LEU A 19 -1.45 13.94 6.54
CA LEU A 19 -0.13 13.32 6.52
C LEU A 19 -0.18 11.91 5.92
N PHE A 20 -1.12 11.07 6.35
CA PHE A 20 -1.31 9.72 5.80
C PHE A 20 -1.66 9.76 4.32
N ILE A 21 -2.52 10.70 3.90
CA ILE A 21 -2.86 10.90 2.48
C ILE A 21 -1.59 11.23 1.67
N VAL A 22 -0.77 12.17 2.13
CA VAL A 22 0.46 12.55 1.41
C VAL A 22 1.44 11.39 1.33
N ILE A 23 1.63 10.64 2.42
CA ILE A 23 2.53 9.48 2.45
C ILE A 23 2.04 8.38 1.52
N LEU A 24 0.77 7.96 1.65
CA LEU A 24 0.21 6.89 0.84
C LEU A 24 0.12 7.29 -0.64
N PHE A 25 -0.20 8.54 -0.93
CA PHE A 25 -0.20 9.03 -2.30
C PHE A 25 1.20 8.99 -2.90
N GLY A 26 2.22 9.48 -2.18
CA GLY A 26 3.61 9.42 -2.61
C GLY A 26 4.08 7.97 -2.84
N TRP A 27 3.75 7.07 -1.92
CA TRP A 27 4.04 5.64 -2.05
C TRP A 27 3.39 5.03 -3.31
N ASN A 28 2.09 5.21 -3.49
CA ASN A 28 1.37 4.70 -4.66
C ASN A 28 1.91 5.26 -5.98
N LEU A 29 2.37 6.52 -5.98
CA LEU A 29 2.95 7.14 -7.17
C LEU A 29 4.31 6.51 -7.51
N VAL A 30 5.12 6.18 -6.50
CA VAL A 30 6.40 5.49 -6.70
C VAL A 30 6.17 4.05 -7.15
N GLU A 31 5.39 3.26 -6.40
CA GLU A 31 5.15 1.85 -6.75
C GLU A 31 4.41 1.72 -8.09
N GLY A 32 3.43 2.58 -8.36
CA GLY A 32 2.71 2.59 -9.64
C GLY A 32 3.56 3.03 -10.85
N ALA A 33 4.71 3.68 -10.63
CA ALA A 33 5.63 4.09 -11.68
C ALA A 33 6.76 3.07 -11.93
N VAL A 34 7.05 2.19 -10.97
CA VAL A 34 8.10 1.17 -11.08
C VAL A 34 7.49 -0.12 -11.59
N TYR A 35 7.89 -0.55 -12.78
CA TYR A 35 7.50 -1.85 -13.29
C TYR A 35 8.35 -2.93 -12.60
N GLU A 36 7.71 -3.86 -11.89
CA GLU A 36 8.33 -5.01 -11.22
C GLU A 36 9.32 -4.64 -10.09
N ASN A 37 8.81 -3.96 -9.06
CA ASN A 37 9.64 -3.65 -7.90
C ASN A 37 10.09 -4.92 -7.18
N ALA A 38 11.38 -5.01 -6.83
CA ALA A 38 11.94 -6.16 -6.14
C ALA A 38 11.58 -6.07 -4.64
N TYR A 39 10.52 -6.79 -4.24
CA TYR A 39 10.10 -6.80 -2.84
C TYR A 39 11.12 -7.51 -1.94
N PRO A 40 11.26 -7.07 -0.68
CA PRO A 40 12.07 -7.77 0.31
C PRO A 40 11.62 -9.23 0.49
N LEU A 41 12.57 -10.15 0.67
CA LEU A 41 12.29 -11.59 0.90
C LEU A 41 11.28 -11.85 2.01
N ALA A 42 11.28 -11.02 3.06
CA ALA A 42 10.30 -11.13 4.14
C ALA A 42 8.85 -10.94 3.65
N MET A 43 8.61 -9.96 2.77
CA MET A 43 7.27 -9.71 2.18
C MET A 43 6.84 -10.83 1.25
N ILE A 44 7.80 -11.38 0.47
CA ILE A 44 7.55 -12.52 -0.41
C ILE A 44 7.14 -13.75 0.41
N HIS A 45 7.83 -14.04 1.52
CA HIS A 45 7.53 -15.22 2.34
C HIS A 45 6.20 -15.14 3.09
N VAL A 46 5.76 -13.94 3.49
CA VAL A 46 4.47 -13.79 4.20
C VAL A 46 3.27 -13.78 3.25
N TYR A 47 3.47 -13.42 1.97
CA TYR A 47 2.37 -13.32 1.00
C TYR A 47 1.55 -14.61 0.79
N PRO A 48 2.17 -15.81 0.67
CA PRO A 48 1.43 -17.07 0.57
C PRO A 48 0.51 -17.33 1.77
N LEU A 49 0.86 -16.81 2.95
CA LEU A 49 0.09 -17.01 4.17
C LEU A 49 -1.26 -16.30 4.07
N ALA A 50 -2.35 -17.06 4.14
CA ALA A 50 -3.70 -16.51 4.08
C ALA A 50 -3.96 -15.46 5.18
N ILE A 51 -3.33 -15.62 6.34
CA ILE A 51 -3.45 -14.68 7.45
C ILE A 51 -2.94 -13.28 7.09
N TRP A 52 -1.89 -13.18 6.27
CA TRP A 52 -1.36 -11.89 5.82
C TRP A 52 -2.38 -11.14 4.96
N ARG A 53 -3.01 -11.85 4.01
CA ARG A 53 -4.05 -11.27 3.15
C ARG A 53 -5.28 -10.82 3.97
N ILE A 54 -5.68 -11.61 4.97
CA ILE A 54 -6.76 -11.24 5.89
C ILE A 54 -6.39 -9.98 6.69
N MET A 55 -5.16 -9.87 7.17
CA MET A 55 -4.69 -8.68 7.89
C MET A 55 -4.77 -7.42 7.03
N LEU A 56 -4.41 -7.49 5.74
CA LEU A 56 -4.55 -6.36 4.81
C LEU A 56 -6.01 -5.95 4.62
N LEU A 57 -6.92 -6.92 4.52
CA LEU A 57 -8.36 -6.64 4.42
C LEU A 57 -8.91 -6.00 5.71
N VAL A 58 -8.52 -6.51 6.88
CA VAL A 58 -8.89 -5.92 8.17
C VAL A 58 -8.37 -4.48 8.27
N LEU A 59 -7.14 -4.22 7.81
CA LEU A 59 -6.58 -2.87 7.77
C LEU A 59 -7.42 -1.92 6.90
N ILE A 60 -7.89 -2.35 5.73
CA ILE A 60 -8.78 -1.57 4.87
C ILE A 60 -10.11 -1.27 5.58
N VAL A 61 -10.70 -2.26 6.26
CA VAL A 61 -11.96 -2.08 6.99
C VAL A 61 -11.80 -1.06 8.11
N LEU A 62 -10.73 -1.16 8.90
CA LEU A 62 -10.45 -0.20 9.98
C LEU A 62 -10.18 1.22 9.42
N ALA A 63 -9.49 1.32 8.28
CA ALA A 63 -9.28 2.60 7.61
C ALA A 63 -10.60 3.22 7.11
N SER A 64 -11.56 2.39 6.68
CA SER A 64 -12.86 2.84 6.13
C SER A 64 -13.69 3.63 7.13
N ASP A 65 -13.64 3.23 8.40
CA ASP A 65 -14.30 3.95 9.49
C ASP A 65 -13.60 5.27 9.82
N TRP A 66 -12.27 5.33 9.63
CA TRP A 66 -11.48 6.51 9.98
C TRP A 66 -11.49 7.61 8.89
N SER A 67 -11.29 7.26 7.62
CA SER A 67 -11.28 8.20 6.49
C SER A 67 -11.41 7.52 5.14
N ALA A 68 -12.44 7.89 4.37
CA ALA A 68 -12.65 7.40 3.00
C ALA A 68 -11.45 7.65 2.07
N HIS A 69 -10.77 8.80 2.20
CA HIS A 69 -9.62 9.14 1.35
C HIS A 69 -8.40 8.26 1.65
N VAL A 70 -8.12 8.04 2.95
CA VAL A 70 -7.04 7.14 3.38
C VAL A 70 -7.33 5.72 2.92
N THR A 71 -8.59 5.29 3.05
CA THR A 71 -9.05 3.96 2.62
C THR A 71 -8.82 3.73 1.14
N LEU A 72 -9.19 4.68 0.29
CA LEU A 72 -9.00 4.56 -1.16
C LEU A 72 -7.51 4.41 -1.51
N LEU A 73 -6.64 5.23 -0.91
CA LEU A 73 -5.20 5.14 -1.14
C LEU A 73 -4.60 3.83 -0.61
N LEU A 74 -5.13 3.31 0.50
CA LEU A 74 -4.70 2.05 1.07
C LEU A 74 -5.14 0.86 0.20
N ILE A 75 -6.33 0.93 -0.41
CA ILE A 75 -6.77 -0.05 -1.41
C ILE A 75 -5.82 -0.06 -2.61
N TYR A 76 -5.44 1.11 -3.15
CA TYR A 76 -4.46 1.17 -4.24
C TYR A 76 -3.10 0.59 -3.83
N MET A 77 -2.65 0.89 -2.61
CA MET A 77 -1.38 0.36 -2.10
C MET A 77 -1.40 -1.16 -2.03
N VAL A 78 -2.48 -1.74 -1.49
CA VAL A 78 -2.66 -3.19 -1.42
C VAL A 78 -2.79 -3.80 -2.81
N PHE A 79 -3.48 -3.13 -3.74
CA PHE A 79 -3.60 -3.58 -5.13
C PHE A 79 -2.24 -3.68 -5.81
N PHE A 80 -1.42 -2.62 -5.79
CA PHE A 80 -0.09 -2.65 -6.38
C PHE A 80 0.81 -3.70 -5.73
N TYR A 81 0.78 -3.80 -4.40
CA TYR A 81 1.50 -4.82 -3.65
C TYR A 81 1.17 -6.25 -4.10
N ILE A 82 -0.12 -6.56 -4.30
CA ILE A 82 -0.56 -7.88 -4.76
C ILE A 82 -0.12 -8.13 -6.20
N MET A 83 -0.33 -7.17 -7.10
CA MET A 83 0.02 -7.28 -8.52
C MET A 83 1.51 -7.55 -8.71
N ASP A 84 2.37 -6.83 -8.00
CA ASP A 84 3.81 -7.01 -8.12
C ASP A 84 4.29 -8.33 -7.53
N LEU A 85 3.69 -8.77 -6.42
CA LEU A 85 4.11 -10.01 -5.77
C LEU A 85 3.74 -11.25 -6.57
N GLU A 86 2.62 -11.24 -7.29
CA GLU A 86 2.25 -12.33 -8.19
C GLU A 86 3.31 -12.52 -9.28
N VAL A 87 3.75 -11.43 -9.90
CA VAL A 87 4.84 -11.42 -10.90
C VAL A 87 6.18 -11.81 -10.26
N THR A 88 6.47 -11.30 -9.07
CA THR A 88 7.74 -11.54 -8.38
C THR A 88 7.87 -13.01 -7.96
N ILE A 89 6.80 -13.62 -7.44
CA ILE A 89 6.80 -15.04 -7.03
C ILE A 89 7.03 -15.96 -8.22
N GLU A 90 6.43 -15.67 -9.38
CA GLU A 90 6.65 -16.45 -10.60
C GLU A 90 8.13 -16.42 -11.01
N LYS A 91 8.77 -15.24 -10.97
CA LYS A 91 10.20 -15.10 -11.27
C LYS A 91 11.10 -15.83 -10.29
N TRP A 92 10.82 -15.76 -8.98
CA TRP A 92 11.61 -16.45 -7.96
C TRP A 92 11.43 -17.97 -8.01
N SER A 93 10.20 -18.44 -8.25
CA SER A 93 9.91 -19.86 -8.52
C SER A 93 10.78 -20.42 -9.65
N LEU A 94 10.89 -19.68 -10.77
CA LEU A 94 11.71 -20.07 -11.91
C LEU A 94 13.22 -20.01 -11.60
N ALA A 95 13.68 -19.00 -10.88
CA ALA A 95 15.08 -18.85 -10.48
C ALA A 95 15.55 -19.96 -9.52
N ASP A 96 14.68 -20.40 -8.61
CA ASP A 96 14.96 -21.50 -7.70
C ASP A 96 14.97 -22.87 -8.42
N LEU A 97 14.16 -23.02 -9.48
CA LEU A 97 14.21 -24.21 -10.36
C LEU A 97 15.50 -24.29 -11.18
N GLN A 98 16.08 -23.15 -11.58
CA GLN A 98 17.34 -23.11 -12.33
C GLN A 98 18.59 -23.36 -11.47
N LYS A 99 18.48 -23.31 -10.14
CA LYS A 99 19.58 -23.58 -9.20
C LYS A 99 19.68 -25.05 -8.76
N LYS A 100 18.76 -25.91 -9.22
CA LYS A 100 18.79 -27.36 -9.01
C LYS A 100 19.41 -28.07 -10.21
#